data_AF-A0A7X9B8N1-F1
#
_entry.id   AF-A0A7X9B8N1-F1
#
_cell.length_a   1.000
_cell.length_b   1.000
_cell.length_c   1.000
_cell.angle_alpha   90.00
_cell.angle_beta   90.00
_cell.angle_gamma   90.00
#
_symmetry.space_group_name_H-M   'P 1'
#
loop_
_entity.id
_entity.type
_entity.pdbx_description
1 polymer ?
#
loop_
_entity_poly.entity_id
_entity_poly.type
_entity_poly.pdbx_seq_one_letter_code
_entity_poly.pdbx_strand_id
1 'polypeptide(L)'
;YSSWGSWKSPSSPYLKYTWEFVEVYCKGDLKKRGNKENIDITADEFKSWVVAKWSIAPERNMKEYGHPAMFPKQLAERVLKLFSYKNDVVLDPFNGAGTTTVVAKKTGRRYLGVDISEEYCKTAQKRIDESDKDG
;
A
#
# COMPACT_ATOMS: atom_id res chain seq x y z
N TYR A 1 -30.20 2.69 10.73
CA TYR A 1 -30.34 3.94 11.50
C TYR A 1 -30.19 5.12 10.55
N SER A 2 -31.29 5.79 10.24
CA SER A 2 -31.39 6.91 9.30
C SER A 2 -31.27 8.24 10.06
N SER A 3 -30.04 8.72 10.23
CA SER A 3 -29.74 10.00 10.90
C SER A 3 -29.62 11.15 9.87
N TRP A 4 -30.71 11.44 9.15
CA TRP A 4 -30.80 12.56 8.21
C TRP A 4 -31.79 13.66 8.64
N GLY A 5 -32.38 13.55 9.84
CA GLY A 5 -33.41 14.48 10.33
C GLY A 5 -32.93 15.89 10.69
N SER A 6 -31.62 16.13 10.82
CA SER A 6 -31.04 17.42 11.27
C SER A 6 -30.36 18.21 10.14
N TRP A 7 -30.68 17.94 8.87
CA TRP A 7 -29.89 18.47 7.73
C TRP A 7 -29.94 20.01 7.52
N LYS A 8 -30.83 20.73 8.22
CA LYS A 8 -31.02 22.20 8.10
C LYS A 8 -30.58 23.01 9.32
N SER A 9 -29.79 22.45 10.23
CA SER A 9 -29.22 23.20 11.37
C SER A 9 -27.70 23.30 11.22
N PRO A 10 -27.05 24.43 11.58
CA PRO A 10 -25.60 24.54 11.66
C PRO A 10 -25.05 23.75 12.87
N SER A 11 -25.40 22.47 12.96
CA SER A 11 -25.10 21.57 14.08
C SER A 11 -23.74 20.88 13.97
N SER A 12 -22.78 21.48 13.25
CA SER A 12 -21.43 20.93 13.03
C SER A 12 -21.47 19.42 12.69
N PRO A 13 -22.05 19.05 11.53
CA PRO A 13 -22.26 17.64 11.19
C PRO A 13 -20.94 16.88 11.15
N TYR A 14 -20.98 15.61 11.56
CA TYR A 14 -19.84 14.72 11.44
C TYR A 14 -19.44 14.58 9.97
N LEU A 15 -18.26 15.10 9.60
CA LEU A 15 -17.71 14.99 8.27
C LEU A 15 -17.17 13.57 8.09
N LYS A 16 -17.83 12.76 7.24
CA LYS A 16 -17.31 11.47 6.82
C LYS A 16 -16.22 11.69 5.79
N TYR A 17 -14.97 11.47 6.17
CA TYR A 17 -13.87 11.41 5.20
C TYR A 17 -14.06 10.20 4.29
N THR A 18 -14.02 10.42 2.99
CA THR A 18 -14.11 9.38 1.96
C THR A 18 -12.73 8.97 1.43
N TRP A 19 -11.68 9.36 2.14
CA TRP A 19 -10.28 9.12 1.80
C TRP A 19 -9.45 8.86 3.06
N GLU A 20 -8.28 8.29 2.84
CA GLU A 20 -7.25 8.06 3.86
C GLU A 20 -6.00 8.87 3.49
N PHE A 21 -5.10 9.05 4.45
CA PHE A 21 -3.83 9.75 4.24
C PHE A 21 -2.67 8.76 4.20
N VAL A 22 -1.71 9.03 3.31
CA VAL A 22 -0.39 8.39 3.32
C VAL A 22 0.63 9.47 3.61
N GLU A 23 1.28 9.37 4.77
CA GLU A 23 2.29 10.31 5.20
C GLU A 23 3.68 9.74 4.85
N VAL A 24 4.48 10.52 4.12
CA VAL A 24 5.80 10.11 3.65
C VAL A 24 6.87 10.92 4.35
N TYR A 25 7.75 10.21 5.06
CA TYR A 25 8.87 10.79 5.79
C TYR A 25 10.19 10.35 5.16
N CYS A 26 11.18 11.24 5.21
CA CYS A 26 12.52 10.97 4.71
C CYS A 26 13.55 11.22 5.82
N LYS A 27 14.52 10.31 5.95
CA LYS A 27 15.63 10.46 6.90
C LYS A 27 16.82 11.10 6.18
N GLY A 28 17.24 12.27 6.65
CA GLY A 28 18.37 13.01 6.07
C GLY A 28 17.96 13.75 4.81
N ASP A 29 18.59 13.44 3.68
CA ASP A 29 18.34 14.11 2.41
C ASP A 29 17.14 13.52 1.67
N LEU A 30 16.32 14.39 1.07
CA LEU A 30 15.19 14.00 0.19
C LEU A 30 15.62 13.19 -1.05
N LYS A 31 16.93 13.16 -1.35
CA LYS A 31 17.48 12.42 -2.49
C LYS A 31 17.87 11.01 -2.08
N LYS A 32 17.11 10.02 -2.54
CA LYS A 32 17.51 8.61 -2.46
C LYS A 32 18.63 8.33 -3.47
N ARG A 33 19.76 7.80 -3.01
CA ARG A 33 20.87 7.35 -3.86
C ARG A 33 20.61 5.91 -4.33
N GLY A 34 20.97 5.59 -5.57
CA GLY A 34 20.83 4.24 -6.13
C GLY A 34 21.27 4.17 -7.59
N ASN A 35 21.18 2.96 -8.18
CA ASN A 35 21.50 2.74 -9.58
C ASN A 35 20.31 3.13 -10.47
N LYS A 36 20.56 3.94 -11.51
CA LYS A 36 19.54 4.36 -12.49
C LYS A 36 18.94 3.18 -13.27
N GLU A 37 19.69 2.10 -13.45
CA GLU A 37 19.22 0.89 -14.13
C GLU A 37 18.12 0.16 -13.34
N ASN A 38 18.03 0.43 -12.03
CA ASN A 38 17.01 -0.15 -11.16
C ASN A 38 15.73 0.71 -11.08
N ILE A 39 15.62 1.77 -11.86
CA ILE A 39 14.40 2.58 -11.97
C ILE A 39 13.39 1.81 -12.81
N ASP A 40 12.19 1.63 -12.27
CA ASP A 40 11.10 0.93 -12.95
C ASP A 40 9.80 1.74 -13.02
N ILE A 41 9.79 2.96 -12.48
CA ILE A 41 8.71 3.92 -12.70
C ILE A 41 8.86 4.57 -14.08
N THR A 42 7.78 4.59 -14.84
CA THR A 42 7.69 5.25 -16.15
C THR A 42 7.40 6.73 -15.99
N ALA A 43 7.62 7.51 -17.06
CA ALA A 43 7.33 8.94 -17.05
C ALA A 43 5.84 9.25 -16.80
N ASP A 44 4.93 8.44 -17.35
CA ASP A 44 3.48 8.64 -17.21
C ASP A 44 2.99 8.26 -15.82
N GLU A 45 3.51 7.16 -15.26
CA GLU A 45 3.29 6.82 -13.85
C GLU A 45 3.78 7.93 -12.93
N PHE A 46 5.01 8.41 -13.12
CA PHE A 46 5.55 9.50 -12.30
C PHE A 46 4.66 10.74 -12.36
N LYS A 47 4.33 11.23 -13.57
CA LYS A 47 3.48 12.42 -13.75
C LYS A 47 2.10 12.25 -13.11
N SER A 48 1.51 11.05 -13.20
CA SER A 48 0.17 10.79 -12.67
C SER A 48 0.14 10.54 -11.16
N TRP A 49 1.26 10.11 -10.56
CA TRP A 49 1.30 9.73 -9.15
C TRP A 49 1.89 10.79 -8.22
N VAL A 50 2.60 11.80 -8.73
CA VAL A 50 3.11 12.92 -7.90
C VAL A 50 2.04 13.94 -7.51
N VAL A 51 0.78 13.74 -7.92
CA VAL A 51 -0.36 14.55 -7.46
C VAL A 51 -0.82 14.08 -6.08
N ALA A 52 -1.25 15.02 -5.23
CA ALA A 52 -1.57 14.76 -3.82
C ALA A 52 -2.81 13.88 -3.58
N LYS A 53 -3.63 13.60 -4.60
CA LYS A 53 -4.86 12.82 -4.47
C LYS A 53 -4.86 11.64 -5.43
N TRP A 54 -4.97 10.44 -4.88
CA TRP A 54 -5.11 9.21 -5.65
C TRP A 54 -6.51 8.63 -5.51
N SER A 55 -7.18 8.37 -6.64
CA SER A 55 -8.41 7.61 -6.69
C SER A 55 -8.07 6.13 -6.87
N ILE A 56 -8.14 5.36 -5.79
CA ILE A 56 -7.83 3.93 -5.76
C ILE A 56 -9.05 3.18 -5.21
N ALA A 57 -9.45 2.10 -5.86
CA ALA A 57 -10.54 1.26 -5.36
C ALA A 57 -10.10 0.51 -4.09
N PRO A 58 -10.98 0.38 -3.08
CA PRO A 58 -10.65 -0.37 -1.87
C PRO A 58 -10.43 -1.86 -2.16
N GLU A 59 -9.65 -2.52 -1.31
CA GLU A 59 -9.46 -3.97 -1.37
C GLU A 59 -10.76 -4.68 -0.99
N ARG A 60 -11.09 -5.75 -1.72
CA ARG A 60 -12.36 -6.50 -1.57
C ARG A 60 -12.15 -7.94 -1.13
N ASN A 61 -10.93 -8.46 -1.22
CA ASN A 61 -10.63 -9.86 -0.92
C ASN A 61 -10.26 -10.10 0.56
N MET A 62 -10.59 -9.16 1.45
CA MET A 62 -10.36 -9.27 2.90
C MET A 62 -10.92 -10.57 3.50
N LYS A 63 -12.11 -10.99 3.07
CA LYS A 63 -12.74 -12.24 3.52
C LYS A 63 -12.02 -13.48 3.01
N GLU A 64 -11.53 -13.45 1.78
CA GLU A 64 -10.80 -14.56 1.15
C GLU A 64 -9.49 -14.84 1.90
N TYR A 65 -8.80 -13.78 2.33
CA TYR A 65 -7.52 -13.87 3.01
C TYR A 65 -7.63 -13.82 4.55
N GLY A 66 -8.84 -13.82 5.11
CA GLY A 66 -9.06 -13.79 6.56
C GLY A 66 -8.50 -12.54 7.27
N HIS A 67 -8.33 -11.43 6.56
CA HIS A 67 -7.71 -10.22 7.11
C HIS A 67 -8.58 -8.97 6.87
N PRO A 68 -9.11 -8.33 7.92
CA PRO A 68 -10.15 -7.31 7.79
C PRO A 68 -9.64 -5.94 7.31
N ALA A 69 -8.33 -5.69 7.38
CA ALA A 69 -7.74 -4.37 7.12
C ALA A 69 -6.67 -4.42 6.03
N MET A 70 -6.95 -5.13 4.93
CA MET A 70 -6.03 -5.13 3.78
C MET A 70 -6.16 -3.83 2.99
N PHE A 71 -5.04 -3.18 2.69
CA PHE A 71 -5.02 -2.07 1.73
C PHE A 71 -4.85 -2.56 0.27
N PRO A 72 -5.22 -1.76 -0.73
CA PRO A 72 -5.14 -2.15 -2.14
C PRO A 72 -3.70 -2.34 -2.61
N LYS A 73 -3.42 -3.36 -3.43
CA LYS A 73 -2.10 -3.59 -4.05
C LYS A 73 -1.58 -2.39 -4.84
N GLN A 74 -2.47 -1.68 -5.53
CA GLN A 74 -2.13 -0.48 -6.31
C GLN A 74 -1.56 0.64 -5.42
N LEU A 75 -2.02 0.77 -4.18
CA LEU A 75 -1.47 1.75 -3.24
C LEU A 75 -0.01 1.43 -2.93
N ALA A 76 0.28 0.18 -2.61
CA ALA A 76 1.63 -0.30 -2.34
C ALA A 76 2.55 -0.11 -3.55
N GLU A 77 2.08 -0.45 -4.74
CA GLU A 77 2.86 -0.36 -5.97
C GLU A 77 3.33 1.07 -6.24
N ARG A 78 2.42 2.05 -6.10
CA ARG A 78 2.78 3.47 -6.26
C ARG A 78 3.84 3.90 -5.27
N VAL A 79 3.67 3.57 -3.98
CA VAL A 79 4.62 3.93 -2.92
C VAL A 79 5.99 3.30 -3.20
N LEU A 80 6.03 2.01 -3.53
CA LEU A 80 7.29 1.33 -3.81
C LEU A 80 8.01 1.90 -5.03
N LYS A 81 7.29 2.17 -6.12
CA LYS A 81 7.89 2.70 -7.36
C LYS A 81 8.31 4.17 -7.24
N LEU A 82 7.62 4.98 -6.42
CA LEU A 82 7.99 6.38 -6.18
C LEU A 82 9.22 6.52 -5.28
N PHE A 83 9.37 5.66 -4.27
CA PHE A 83 10.32 5.86 -3.18
C PHE A 83 11.40 4.77 -3.05
N SER A 84 11.43 3.78 -3.95
CA SER A 84 12.47 2.74 -3.98
C SER A 84 12.91 2.35 -5.37
N TYR A 85 14.15 1.86 -5.46
CA TYR A 85 14.67 1.21 -6.65
C TYR A 85 14.38 -0.30 -6.60
N LYS A 86 14.39 -0.98 -7.74
CA LYS A 86 14.53 -2.44 -7.76
C LYS A 86 15.74 -2.87 -6.92
N ASN A 87 15.64 -4.06 -6.32
CA ASN A 87 16.62 -4.67 -5.41
C ASN A 87 16.77 -4.01 -4.02
N ASP A 88 16.15 -2.85 -3.78
CA ASP A 88 16.05 -2.28 -2.43
C ASP A 88 15.30 -3.24 -1.49
N VAL A 89 15.53 -3.07 -0.18
CA VAL A 89 14.79 -3.79 0.86
C VAL A 89 13.62 -2.95 1.32
N VAL A 90 12.43 -3.53 1.28
CA VAL A 90 11.19 -2.99 1.83
C VAL A 90 10.89 -3.67 3.16
N LEU A 91 10.82 -2.89 4.24
CA LEU A 91 10.38 -3.38 5.55
C LEU A 91 8.92 -3.00 5.76
N ASP A 92 8.08 -4.00 6.08
CA ASP A 92 6.73 -3.78 6.60
C ASP A 92 6.63 -4.38 8.01
N PRO A 93 6.63 -3.55 9.08
CA PRO A 93 6.55 -4.03 10.45
C PRO A 93 5.13 -4.43 10.89
N PHE A 94 4.12 -4.21 10.04
CA PHE A 94 2.71 -4.53 10.29
C PHE A 94 2.13 -5.21 9.05
N ASN A 95 2.80 -6.27 8.61
CA ASN A 95 2.64 -6.84 7.28
C ASN A 95 1.23 -7.40 7.02
N GLY A 96 0.49 -7.78 8.07
CA GLY A 96 -0.83 -8.38 7.97
C GLY A 96 -0.84 -9.55 6.98
N ALA A 97 -1.82 -9.57 6.08
CA ALA A 97 -1.89 -10.57 5.02
C ALA A 97 -0.81 -10.44 3.92
N GLY A 98 0.17 -9.54 4.03
CA GLY A 98 1.32 -9.48 3.13
C GLY A 98 1.14 -8.67 1.86
N THR A 99 0.27 -7.65 1.84
CA THR A 99 0.11 -6.83 0.63
C THR A 99 1.42 -6.15 0.22
N THR A 100 2.16 -5.55 1.17
CA THR A 100 3.46 -4.92 0.86
C THR A 100 4.47 -5.92 0.32
N THR A 101 4.64 -7.07 0.98
CA THR A 101 5.65 -8.07 0.60
C THR A 101 5.34 -8.72 -0.75
N VAL A 102 4.06 -9.02 -1.03
CA VAL A 102 3.62 -9.52 -2.34
C VAL A 102 3.95 -8.52 -3.45
N VAL A 103 3.66 -7.23 -3.23
CA VAL A 103 3.91 -6.19 -4.24
C VAL A 103 5.40 -5.90 -4.37
N ALA A 104 6.15 -5.90 -3.28
CA ALA A 104 7.60 -5.78 -3.29
C ALA A 104 8.24 -6.87 -4.15
N LYS A 105 7.83 -8.14 -3.96
CA LYS A 105 8.27 -9.27 -4.78
C LYS A 105 7.97 -9.06 -6.27
N LYS A 106 6.70 -8.78 -6.61
CA LYS A 106 6.26 -8.56 -8.01
C LYS A 106 7.00 -7.42 -8.70
N THR A 107 7.36 -6.38 -7.94
CA THR A 107 8.05 -5.21 -8.47
C THR A 107 9.57 -5.32 -8.37
N GLY A 108 10.12 -6.50 -8.02
CA GLY A 108 11.56 -6.75 -8.00
C GLY A 108 12.31 -6.10 -6.84
N ARG A 109 11.64 -5.87 -5.70
CA ARG A 109 12.28 -5.47 -4.43
C ARG A 109 12.46 -6.69 -3.54
N ARG A 110 13.50 -6.65 -2.69
CA ARG A 110 13.60 -7.54 -1.55
C ARG A 110 12.69 -7.04 -0.44
N TYR A 111 12.26 -7.91 0.45
CA TYR A 111 11.32 -7.52 1.49
C TYR A 111 11.56 -8.25 2.80
N LEU A 112 11.11 -7.64 3.89
CA LEU A 112 10.98 -8.22 5.22
C LEU A 112 9.61 -7.79 5.77
N GLY A 113 8.71 -8.76 5.94
CA GLY A 113 7.42 -8.53 6.57
C GLY A 113 7.43 -9.09 7.98
N VAL A 114 6.96 -8.31 8.95
CA VAL A 114 6.79 -8.73 10.35
C VAL A 114 5.33 -8.53 10.72
N ASP A 115 4.76 -9.50 11.41
CA ASP A 115 3.45 -9.37 12.06
C ASP A 115 3.46 -10.20 13.35
N ILE A 116 2.67 -9.79 14.34
CA ILE A 116 2.53 -10.53 15.60
C ILE A 116 1.62 -11.75 15.44
N SER A 117 0.72 -11.73 14.45
CA SER A 117 -0.19 -12.82 14.15
C SER A 117 0.49 -13.87 13.29
N GLU A 118 0.71 -15.05 13.87
CA GLU A 118 1.24 -16.20 13.13
C GLU A 118 0.32 -16.62 11.96
N GLU A 119 -1.00 -16.47 12.14
CA GLU A 119 -1.99 -16.72 11.09
C GLU A 119 -1.81 -15.78 9.90
N TYR A 120 -1.62 -14.49 10.15
CA TYR A 120 -1.40 -13.49 9.10
C TYR A 120 -0.06 -13.72 8.39
N CYS A 121 0.98 -14.13 9.12
CA CYS A 121 2.26 -14.51 8.53
C CYS A 121 2.11 -15.72 7.59
N LYS A 122 1.33 -16.74 7.97
CA LYS A 122 1.04 -17.90 7.11
C LYS A 122 0.27 -17.49 5.85
N THR A 123 -0.75 -16.64 5.99
CA THR A 123 -1.51 -16.09 4.85
C THR A 123 -0.60 -15.29 3.91
N ALA A 124 0.25 -14.42 4.45
CA ALA A 124 1.21 -13.65 3.68
C ALA A 124 2.18 -14.54 2.90
N GLN A 125 2.74 -15.56 3.57
CA GLN A 125 3.66 -16.50 2.93
C GLN A 125 2.98 -17.26 1.79
N LYS A 126 1.77 -17.79 2.01
CA LYS A 126 1.00 -18.48 0.95
C LYS A 126 0.79 -17.58 -0.28
N ARG A 127 0.40 -16.32 -0.08
CA ARG A 127 0.20 -15.36 -1.18
C ARG A 127 1.50 -15.04 -1.93
N ILE A 128 2.62 -14.99 -1.22
CA ILE A 128 3.96 -14.82 -1.80
C ILE A 128 4.33 -16.02 -2.68
N ASP A 129 4.08 -17.24 -2.21
CA ASP A 129 4.42 -18.47 -2.93
C ASP A 129 3.53 -18.66 -4.18
N GLU A 130 2.26 -18.27 -4.10
CA GLU A 130 1.35 -18.28 -5.24
C GLU A 130 1.76 -17.27 -6.32
N SER A 131 2.36 -16.14 -5.92
CA SER A 131 2.83 -15.13 -6.89
C SER A 131 3.99 -15.60 -7.78
N ASP A 132 4.66 -16.71 -7.45
CA ASP A 132 5.69 -17.33 -8.30
C ASP A 132 5.12 -18.10 -9.49
N LYS A 133 3.84 -18.46 -9.45
CA LYS A 133 3.22 -19.31 -10.49
C LYS A 133 2.68 -18.53 -11.69
N ASP A 134 2.58 -17.20 -11.55
CA ASP A 134 2.09 -16.29 -12.59
C ASP A 134 3.23 -15.58 -13.36
N GLY A 135 4.49 -15.97 -13.13
CA GLY A 135 5.70 -15.34 -13.67
C GLY A 135 6.41 -16.15 -14.75
#